data_AF-A0A2T0Q2G3-F1
#
_entry.id   AF-A0A2T0Q2G3-F1
#
_cell.length_a   1.000
_cell.length_b   1.000
_cell.length_c   1.000
_cell.angle_alpha   90.00
_cell.angle_beta   90.00
_cell.angle_gamma   90.00
#
_symmetry.space_group_name_H-M   'P 1'
#
loop_
_entity.id
_entity.type
_entity.pdbx_description
1 polymer ?
#
loop_
_entity_poly.entity_id
_entity_poly.type
_entity_poly.pdbx_seq_one_letter_code
_entity_poly.pdbx_strand_id
1 'polypeptide(L)'
;MHSLSRSALSAGATYQVWPETVPVQGLLSVYARRERSVRRSGQNSIGFAEAVSDLRDYRGSDVLIGFIDDRKRGGYYFQLFVEPAFARIVACLGVGPPRRNGAS
;
A
#
# COMPACT_ATOMS: atom_id res chain seq x y z
N MET A 1 -9.32 -2.15 3.73
CA MET A 1 -8.38 -3.13 3.13
C MET A 1 -8.96 -3.66 1.82
N HIS A 2 -8.18 -3.66 0.73
CA HIS A 2 -8.64 -4.07 -0.61
C HIS A 2 -8.92 -5.58 -0.71
N SER A 3 -9.87 -6.01 -1.54
CA SER A 3 -10.25 -7.44 -1.66
C SER A 3 -9.10 -8.31 -2.17
N LEU A 4 -8.33 -7.82 -3.15
CA LEU A 4 -7.15 -8.51 -3.67
C LEU A 4 -6.05 -8.75 -2.61
N SER A 5 -5.83 -7.81 -1.69
CA SER A 5 -4.83 -8.03 -0.63
C SER A 5 -5.31 -9.06 0.40
N ARG A 6 -6.62 -9.11 0.69
CA ARG A 6 -7.22 -10.18 1.49
C ARG A 6 -7.08 -11.55 0.81
N SER A 7 -7.34 -11.60 -0.50
CA SER A 7 -7.18 -12.83 -1.29
C SER A 7 -5.72 -13.31 -1.28
N ALA A 8 -4.76 -12.38 -1.45
CA ALA A 8 -3.34 -12.68 -1.39
C ALA A 8 -2.92 -13.31 -0.05
N LEU A 9 -3.33 -12.69 1.08
CA LEU A 9 -3.07 -13.25 2.40
C LEU A 9 -3.67 -14.65 2.57
N SER A 10 -4.92 -14.84 2.12
CA SER A 10 -5.60 -16.13 2.21
C SER A 10 -4.92 -17.21 1.34
N ALA A 11 -4.25 -16.80 0.27
CA ALA A 11 -3.48 -17.68 -0.61
C ALA A 11 -2.03 -17.92 -0.12
N GLY A 12 -1.66 -17.42 1.07
CA GLY A 12 -0.33 -17.63 1.66
C GLY A 12 0.75 -16.67 1.16
N ALA A 13 0.38 -15.50 0.63
CA ALA A 13 1.36 -14.49 0.25
C ALA A 13 2.23 -14.05 1.45
N THR A 14 3.52 -13.83 1.19
CA THR A 14 4.46 -13.33 2.19
C THR A 14 4.02 -11.95 2.67
N TYR A 15 4.07 -11.70 3.97
CA TYR A 15 3.76 -10.40 4.54
C TYR A 15 4.73 -10.07 5.69
N GLN A 16 4.88 -8.78 5.96
CA GLN A 16 5.63 -8.29 7.12
C GLN A 16 5.07 -6.93 7.53
N VAL A 17 5.01 -6.68 8.84
CA VAL A 17 4.77 -5.35 9.41
C VAL A 17 5.97 -5.03 10.27
N TRP A 18 6.58 -3.87 10.04
CA TRP A 18 7.71 -3.42 10.84
C TRP A 18 7.19 -2.81 12.15
N PRO A 19 7.90 -3.00 13.28
CA PRO A 19 7.44 -2.53 14.59
C PRO A 19 7.62 -1.02 14.80
N GLU A 20 8.38 -0.36 13.94
CA GLU A 20 8.60 1.09 14.00
C GLU A 20 7.41 1.84 13.40
N THR A 21 6.93 2.82 14.16
CA THR A 21 5.83 3.69 13.74
C THR A 21 6.34 4.87 12.93
N VAL A 22 5.52 5.32 11.97
CA VAL A 22 5.82 6.47 11.11
C VAL A 22 4.69 7.51 11.21
N PRO A 23 5.02 8.82 11.31
CA PRO A 23 4.02 9.87 11.35
C PRO A 23 3.17 9.93 10.08
N VAL A 24 1.86 9.96 10.27
CA VAL A 24 0.85 10.00 9.19
C VAL A 24 1.05 11.21 8.27
N GLN A 25 1.40 12.37 8.84
CA GLN A 25 1.64 13.59 8.07
C GLN A 25 2.78 13.45 7.06
N GLY A 26 3.86 12.75 7.43
CA GLY A 26 4.96 12.44 6.52
C GLY A 26 4.51 11.52 5.37
N LEU A 27 3.66 10.55 5.70
CA LEU A 27 3.14 9.59 4.72
C LEU A 27 2.19 10.23 3.70
N LEU A 28 1.32 11.16 4.11
CA LEU A 28 0.42 11.86 3.19
C LEU A 28 1.19 12.53 2.04
N SER A 29 2.28 13.21 2.36
CA SER A 29 3.14 13.87 1.36
C SER A 29 3.83 12.86 0.43
N VAL A 30 4.37 11.79 1.01
CA VAL A 30 5.06 10.72 0.26
C VAL A 30 4.10 10.01 -0.69
N TYR A 31 2.92 9.63 -0.21
CA TYR A 31 1.97 8.84 -0.99
C TYR A 31 1.19 9.66 -2.00
N ALA A 32 0.93 10.95 -1.75
CA ALA A 32 0.42 11.87 -2.79
C ALA A 32 1.42 12.03 -3.95
N ARG A 33 2.74 12.08 -3.65
CA ARG A 33 3.78 12.09 -4.69
C ARG A 33 3.84 10.77 -5.44
N ARG A 34 3.79 9.64 -4.73
CA ARG A 34 3.80 8.30 -5.34
C ARG A 34 2.60 8.06 -6.23
N GLU A 35 1.39 8.42 -5.79
CA GLU A 35 0.16 8.34 -6.59
C GLU A 35 0.35 9.08 -7.92
N ARG A 36 0.80 10.34 -7.86
CA ARG A 36 1.04 11.15 -9.06
C ARG A 36 2.09 10.52 -9.97
N SER A 37 3.15 9.93 -9.43
CA SER A 37 4.19 9.25 -10.18
C SER A 37 3.66 8.00 -10.90
N VAL A 38 2.95 7.14 -10.17
CA VAL A 38 2.36 5.89 -10.67
C VAL A 38 1.32 6.17 -11.76
N ARG A 39 0.48 7.19 -11.56
CA ARG A 39 -0.47 7.65 -12.58
C ARG A 39 0.24 8.14 -13.85
N ARG A 40 1.33 8.90 -13.71
CA ARG A 40 2.10 9.41 -14.84
C ARG A 40 2.84 8.31 -15.62
N SER A 41 3.39 7.31 -14.93
CA SER A 41 4.07 6.19 -15.59
C SER A 41 3.10 5.17 -16.20
N GLY A 42 1.80 5.28 -15.89
CA GLY A 42 0.78 4.29 -16.25
C GLY A 42 1.00 2.96 -15.55
N GLN A 43 1.82 2.91 -14.49
CA GLN A 43 2.01 1.68 -13.73
C GLN A 43 0.68 1.25 -13.11
N ASN A 44 0.32 -0.02 -13.29
CA ASN A 44 -0.90 -0.57 -12.70
C ASN A 44 -0.86 -0.38 -11.19
N SER A 45 -1.90 0.22 -10.64
CA SER A 45 -2.05 0.38 -9.21
C SER A 45 -3.51 0.41 -8.81
N ILE A 46 -3.76 0.09 -7.54
CA ILE A 46 -5.09 -0.02 -6.98
C ILE A 46 -5.12 0.59 -5.58
N GLY A 47 -6.24 1.22 -5.21
CA GLY A 47 -6.45 1.71 -3.85
C GLY A 47 -5.62 2.93 -3.45
N PHE A 48 -4.95 3.63 -4.37
CA PHE A 48 -4.08 4.76 -4.01
C PHE A 48 -4.86 5.95 -3.47
N ALA A 49 -5.91 6.37 -4.18
CA ALA A 49 -6.72 7.53 -3.80
C ALA A 49 -7.44 7.25 -2.47
N GLU A 50 -7.99 6.03 -2.33
CA GLU A 50 -8.64 5.54 -1.12
C GLU A 50 -7.65 5.51 0.05
N ALA A 51 -6.45 4.95 -0.13
CA ALA A 51 -5.44 4.90 0.93
C ALA A 51 -4.97 6.28 1.39
N VAL A 52 -4.83 7.24 0.47
CA VAL A 52 -4.48 8.62 0.83
C VAL A 52 -5.64 9.30 1.58
N SER A 53 -6.89 9.02 1.19
CA SER A 53 -8.07 9.52 1.93
C SER A 53 -8.16 8.91 3.33
N ASP A 54 -8.04 7.59 3.44
CA ASP A 54 -8.09 6.86 4.71
C ASP A 54 -7.01 7.34 5.68
N LEU A 55 -5.79 7.59 5.18
CA LEU A 55 -4.70 8.16 5.99
C LEU A 55 -5.00 9.60 6.43
N ARG A 56 -5.71 10.39 5.62
CA ARG A 56 -6.07 11.78 5.95
C ARG A 56 -7.17 11.82 7.02
N ASP A 57 -8.10 10.89 6.96
CA ASP A 57 -9.24 10.80 7.88
C ASP A 57 -8.89 10.09 9.19
N TYR A 58 -7.79 9.35 9.21
CA TYR A 58 -7.27 8.70 10.41
C TYR A 58 -6.92 9.71 11.51
N ARG A 59 -7.44 9.45 12.72
CA ARG A 59 -7.29 10.34 13.89
C ARG A 59 -5.99 10.14 14.68
N GLY A 60 -5.29 9.03 14.48
CA GLY A 60 -4.01 8.78 15.13
C GLY A 60 -2.87 9.54 14.46
N SER A 61 -1.80 9.81 15.21
CA SER A 61 -0.61 10.51 14.72
C SER A 61 0.32 9.62 13.91
N ASP A 62 0.36 8.33 14.24
CA ASP A 62 1.34 7.38 13.72
C ASP A 62 0.69 6.06 13.29
N VAL A 63 1.35 5.39 12.36
CA VAL A 63 0.99 4.06 11.86
C VAL A 63 2.23 3.18 11.76
N LEU A 64 2.05 1.88 11.88
CA LEU A 64 3.05 0.90 11.45
C LEU A 64 2.96 0.73 9.93
N ILE A 65 4.09 0.45 9.31
CA ILE A 65 4.19 0.17 7.88
C ILE A 65 4.34 -1.35 7.71
N GLY A 66 3.71 -1.90 6.69
CA GLY A 66 3.92 -3.29 6.31
C GLY A 66 3.64 -3.55 4.84
N PHE A 67 3.71 -4.81 4.44
CA PHE A 67 3.40 -5.22 3.09
C PHE A 67 2.80 -6.61 3.00
N ILE A 68 2.21 -6.89 1.83
CA ILE A 68 1.89 -8.24 1.35
C ILE A 68 2.47 -8.36 -0.06
N ASP A 69 3.30 -9.37 -0.30
CA ASP A 69 3.93 -9.64 -1.60
C ASP A 69 3.19 -10.75 -2.34
N ASP A 70 2.25 -10.35 -3.20
CA ASP A 70 1.51 -11.24 -4.09
C ASP A 70 2.02 -11.16 -5.54
N ARG A 71 3.23 -10.63 -5.76
CA ARG A 71 3.74 -10.37 -7.13
C ARG A 71 3.84 -11.64 -7.96
N LYS A 72 4.13 -12.79 -7.33
CA LYS A 72 4.24 -14.08 -8.02
C LYS A 72 2.90 -14.62 -8.53
N ARG A 73 1.78 -14.32 -7.85
CA ARG A 73 0.46 -14.88 -8.14
C ARG A 73 -0.49 -13.82 -8.69
N GLY A 74 -0.76 -12.77 -7.92
CA GLY A 74 -1.68 -11.69 -8.29
C GLY A 74 -1.02 -10.51 -8.99
N GLY A 75 0.32 -10.46 -9.04
CA GLY A 75 1.06 -9.41 -9.73
C GLY A 75 1.17 -8.10 -8.95
N TYR A 76 0.72 -8.05 -7.69
CA TYR A 76 0.75 -6.84 -6.87
C TYR A 76 1.64 -6.97 -5.64
N TYR A 77 2.33 -5.90 -5.32
CA TYR A 77 2.87 -5.65 -3.99
C TYR A 77 1.94 -4.69 -3.27
N PHE A 78 1.40 -5.11 -2.12
CA PHE A 78 0.50 -4.29 -1.33
C PHE A 78 1.26 -3.61 -0.22
N GLN A 79 1.09 -2.29 -0.14
CA GLN A 79 1.52 -1.49 0.98
C GLN A 79 0.41 -1.44 2.02
N LEU A 80 0.77 -1.74 3.28
CA LEU A 80 -0.12 -1.66 4.44
C LEU A 80 0.27 -0.48 5.32
N PHE A 81 -0.76 0.15 5.90
CA PHE A 81 -0.66 1.08 7.02
C PHE A 81 -1.54 0.56 8.13
N VAL A 82 -0.96 0.32 9.29
CA VAL A 82 -1.61 -0.39 10.40
C VAL A 82 -1.63 0.51 11.61
N GLU A 83 -2.73 0.51 12.35
CA GLU A 83 -2.83 1.21 13.62
C GLU A 83 -1.79 0.61 14.61
N PRO A 84 -1.12 1.44 15.43
CA PRO A 84 -0.30 0.94 16.53
C PRO A 84 -1.12 -0.03 17.40
N ALA A 85 -0.46 -1.04 17.98
CA ALA A 85 -1.11 -2.19 18.64
C ALA A 85 -1.85 -3.17 17.71
N PHE A 86 -1.67 -3.07 16.38
CA PHE A 86 -2.17 -4.04 15.39
C PHE A 86 -3.70 -4.21 15.38
N ALA A 87 -4.44 -3.23 15.90
CA ALA A 87 -5.90 -3.33 16.04
C ALA A 87 -6.63 -3.39 14.69
N ARG A 88 -6.13 -2.65 13.68
CA ARG A 88 -6.71 -2.65 12.32
C ARG A 88 -5.75 -2.14 11.26
N ILE A 89 -6.06 -2.48 10.01
CA ILE A 89 -5.48 -1.83 8.83
C ILE A 89 -6.16 -0.47 8.65
N VAL A 90 -5.38 0.61 8.73
CA VAL A 90 -5.83 1.99 8.47
C VAL A 90 -6.04 2.19 6.97
N ALA A 91 -5.05 1.81 6.15
CA ALA A 91 -5.08 1.99 4.71
C ALA A 91 -4.32 0.86 4.00
N CYS A 92 -4.64 0.62 2.73
CA CYS A 92 -3.99 -0.40 1.91
C CYS A 92 -4.04 -0.01 0.44
N LEU A 93 -2.89 -0.06 -0.25
CA LEU A 93 -2.79 0.16 -1.69
C LEU A 93 -1.94 -0.92 -2.34
N GLY A 94 -2.09 -1.12 -3.64
CA GLY A 94 -1.33 -2.10 -4.42
C GLY A 94 -0.61 -1.45 -5.59
N VAL A 95 0.64 -1.86 -5.84
CA VAL A 95 1.41 -1.53 -7.04
C VAL A 95 1.72 -2.80 -7.82
N GLY A 96 1.36 -2.80 -9.09
CA GLY A 96 1.75 -3.82 -10.05
C GLY A 96 3.21 -3.65 -10.49
N PRO A 97 3.75 -4.56 -11.30
CA PRO A 97 5.06 -4.37 -11.89
C PRO A 97 5.11 -3.06 -12.67
N PRO A 98 6.28 -2.38 -12.73
CA PRO A 98 6.47 -1.27 -13.66
C PRO A 98 6.05 -1.71 -15.06
N ARG A 99 5.40 -0.82 -15.82
CA ARG A 99 5.25 -1.08 -17.25
C ARG A 99 6.66 -1.28 -17.82
N ARG A 100 6.92 -2.44 -18.44
CA ARG A 100 8.11 -2.59 -19.26
C ARG A 100 7.95 -1.60 -20.40
N ASN A 101 8.71 -0.51 -20.38
CA ASN A 101 8.92 0.25 -21.61
C ASN A 101 9.50 -0.74 -22.62
N GLY A 102 8.94 -0.74 -23.84
CA GLY A 102 9.35 -1.65 -24.91
C GLY A 102 10.87 -1.68 -25.01
N ALA A 103 11.44 -2.87 -24.84
CA ALA A 103 12.69 -3.18 -25.51
C ALA A 103 12.33 -3.46 -26.97
N SER A 104 13.16 -2.88 -27.85
CA SER A 104 13.07 -2.79 -29.32
C SER A 104 12.28 -1.59 -29.84
#